data_AF-A0A954JQK3-F1
#
_entry.id   AF-A0A954JQK3-F1
#
_cell.length_a   1.000
_cell.length_b   1.000
_cell.length_c   1.000
_cell.angle_alpha   90.00
_cell.angle_beta   90.00
_cell.angle_gamma   90.00
#
_symmetry.space_group_name_H-M   'P 1'
#
loop_
_entity.id
_entity.type
_entity.pdbx_description
1 polymer ?
#
loop_
_entity_poly.entity_id
_entity_poly.type
_entity_poly.pdbx_seq_one_letter_code
_entity_poly.pdbx_strand_id
1 'polypeptide(L)'
;MTHTIFKPTAHLLFLSLATLSACSSGGGSQGGDAFQLTVNTGTVNTTSAWVEWDTSLPTTGELEYGIGGVFDQSVLSPTESTHHAVLLNGLTSNTNYQFRVSALTVDGLSVTSRVESFLTATPAPIQPQSDDFFSNNLAQSRWTLVDPTGAAQVRMLASSTGEGVLEFSVPSGVQSTPWMTLDAARLVQHVDDTDVSVEVTFLGAMADNGTGQGLVFEQDESNFARFEFIYNSDKVQVFAATFGNGSLRNMDFVDVQTGPWPSGSPLSMRVTRTGDSFVQEYSPDGLNWSVGATLVSHMELDRTGLLLAAEGPQAAGMTMRVDSFEASQDPISVEDGQKVQDLDAPYLYGMEVQVLDSNTAQLSWNTDEVASGQIEFGRTTEYLDGAIDLSTLAFHQNTLITVLEPSTTYRLRITAMDPAGFSTQVLREITTPADNTVGSPSLEVWQSTDNGNGTRTMRFGQNGFGQPQVNVLGNLSDADEDRVAQVCTLEYRLNGGAWVPVA
;
A
#
# COMPACT_ATOMS: atom_id res chain seq x y z
N MET A 1 -54.47 -11.83 -35.27
CA MET A 1 -54.34 -10.79 -36.30
C MET A 1 -52.88 -10.40 -36.35
N THR A 2 -52.21 -10.85 -37.40
CA THR A 2 -50.87 -10.47 -37.82
C THR A 2 -50.87 -9.04 -38.33
N HIS A 3 -49.95 -8.19 -37.91
CA HIS A 3 -49.49 -7.05 -38.72
C HIS A 3 -48.05 -6.69 -38.37
N THR A 4 -47.18 -6.97 -39.33
CA THR A 4 -45.80 -6.50 -39.49
C THR A 4 -45.82 -5.06 -40.03
N ILE A 5 -44.96 -4.18 -39.52
CA ILE A 5 -44.58 -2.92 -40.19
C ILE A 5 -43.04 -2.76 -40.16
N PHE A 6 -42.52 -2.28 -41.28
CA PHE A 6 -41.13 -2.24 -41.75
C PHE A 6 -40.46 -0.86 -41.52
N LYS A 7 -39.11 -0.90 -41.30
CA LYS A 7 -38.01 -0.02 -41.81
C LYS A 7 -37.88 1.46 -41.33
N PRO A 8 -36.75 2.16 -41.61
CA PRO A 8 -35.37 1.70 -41.92
C PRO A 8 -34.22 2.47 -41.23
N THR A 9 -33.05 1.83 -41.25
CA THR A 9 -31.69 2.37 -41.07
C THR A 9 -31.24 3.20 -42.28
N ALA A 10 -30.53 4.31 -42.06
CA ALA A 10 -29.83 5.06 -43.12
C ALA A 10 -28.31 4.90 -42.97
N HIS A 11 -27.68 4.30 -43.98
CA HIS A 11 -26.25 4.40 -44.25
C HIS A 11 -26.08 5.41 -45.39
N LEU A 12 -25.29 6.46 -45.19
CA LEU A 12 -24.94 7.40 -46.24
C LEU A 12 -23.65 6.92 -46.93
N LEU A 13 -23.81 6.45 -48.16
CA LEU A 13 -22.76 6.05 -49.08
C LEU A 13 -22.33 7.32 -49.85
N PHE A 14 -21.08 7.77 -49.72
CA PHE A 14 -20.55 8.82 -50.60
C PHE A 14 -20.04 8.17 -51.90
N LEU A 15 -20.67 8.59 -53.00
CA LEU A 15 -20.40 8.16 -54.36
C LEU A 15 -19.19 8.94 -54.90
N SER A 16 -18.19 8.23 -55.43
CA SER A 16 -17.06 8.80 -56.16
C SER A 16 -17.53 9.46 -57.46
N LEU A 17 -17.28 10.75 -57.65
CA LEU A 17 -17.43 11.40 -58.95
C LEU A 17 -16.17 11.22 -59.79
N ALA A 18 -16.36 10.67 -60.98
CA ALA A 18 -15.35 10.53 -62.01
C ALA A 18 -15.02 11.89 -62.69
N THR A 19 -13.78 11.97 -63.13
CA THR A 19 -13.10 13.07 -63.83
C THR A 19 -13.78 13.53 -65.12
N LEU A 20 -13.87 14.86 -65.30
CA LEU A 20 -14.00 15.50 -66.63
C LEU A 20 -12.62 16.03 -67.05
N SER A 21 -12.11 15.55 -68.19
CA SER A 21 -10.93 16.08 -68.87
C SER A 21 -11.37 17.11 -69.92
N ALA A 22 -10.78 18.30 -69.90
CA ALA A 22 -10.83 19.25 -71.00
C ALA A 22 -9.40 19.60 -71.43
N CYS A 23 -9.15 19.53 -72.74
CA CYS A 23 -7.87 19.80 -73.37
C CYS A 23 -7.65 21.31 -73.57
N SER A 24 -6.37 21.66 -73.49
CA SER A 24 -5.68 22.96 -73.56
C SER A 24 -6.25 24.10 -74.40
N SER A 25 -5.99 25.33 -73.95
CA SER A 25 -5.40 26.37 -74.78
C SER A 25 -4.31 27.11 -74.00
N GLY A 26 -3.10 27.13 -74.55
CA GLY A 26 -1.94 27.77 -73.94
C GLY A 26 -2.05 29.29 -73.86
N GLY A 27 -1.53 29.81 -72.76
CA GLY A 27 -1.21 31.22 -72.54
C GLY A 27 -0.25 31.28 -71.37
N GLY A 28 0.98 31.74 -71.61
CA GLY A 28 2.03 31.75 -70.59
C GLY A 28 1.62 32.56 -69.37
N SER A 29 1.83 31.99 -68.19
CA SER A 29 1.87 32.71 -66.93
C SER A 29 3.24 32.52 -66.32
N GLN A 30 3.85 33.65 -65.97
CA GLN A 30 4.94 33.75 -65.00
C GLN A 30 4.72 32.76 -63.86
N GLY A 31 5.78 32.07 -63.43
CA GLY A 31 5.71 31.08 -62.35
C GLY A 31 5.02 31.67 -61.13
N GLY A 32 3.79 31.23 -60.88
CA GLY A 32 3.14 31.46 -59.59
C GLY A 32 3.87 30.59 -58.58
N ASP A 33 4.42 31.20 -57.53
CA ASP A 33 5.00 30.48 -56.41
C ASP A 33 3.96 29.48 -55.91
N ALA A 34 4.24 28.19 -56.07
CA ALA A 34 3.35 27.12 -55.64
C ALA A 34 3.19 27.22 -54.12
N PHE A 35 1.96 27.14 -53.60
CA PHE A 35 1.69 27.13 -52.17
C PHE A 35 2.42 25.97 -51.50
N GLN A 36 3.48 26.28 -50.74
CA GLN A 36 4.33 25.30 -50.07
C GLN A 36 3.91 25.12 -48.62
N LEU A 37 4.00 23.88 -48.14
CA LEU A 37 3.85 23.49 -46.74
C LEU A 37 5.01 22.58 -46.36
N THR A 38 5.78 22.97 -45.34
CA THR A 38 6.86 22.16 -44.77
C THR A 38 6.53 21.85 -43.32
N VAL A 39 6.60 20.59 -42.93
CA VAL A 39 6.19 20.13 -41.59
C VAL A 39 7.40 19.52 -40.89
N ASN A 40 7.60 19.88 -39.63
CA ASN A 40 8.67 19.38 -38.79
C ASN A 40 8.10 18.94 -37.44
N THR A 41 8.66 17.86 -36.89
CA THR A 41 8.43 17.51 -35.48
C THR A 41 9.47 18.22 -34.62
N GLY A 42 9.01 18.96 -33.63
CA GLY A 42 9.86 19.62 -32.63
C GLY A 42 10.23 18.67 -31.50
N THR A 43 10.38 19.21 -30.28
CA THR A 43 10.66 18.41 -29.09
C THR A 43 9.55 17.39 -28.83
N VAL A 44 9.93 16.13 -28.69
CA VAL A 44 9.05 15.02 -28.31
C VAL A 44 9.39 14.55 -26.90
N ASN A 45 8.39 14.59 -26.02
CA ASN A 45 8.47 14.13 -24.64
C ASN A 45 7.77 12.78 -24.48
N THR A 46 7.64 12.30 -23.25
CA THR A 46 6.95 11.03 -22.94
C THR A 46 5.44 11.11 -23.17
N THR A 47 4.81 12.26 -22.95
CA THR A 47 3.34 12.44 -23.06
C THR A 47 2.94 13.64 -23.91
N SER A 48 3.89 14.28 -24.58
CA SER A 48 3.62 15.44 -25.44
C SER A 48 4.61 15.55 -26.59
N ALA A 49 4.22 16.26 -27.65
CA ALA A 49 5.09 16.54 -28.79
C ALA A 49 4.74 17.90 -29.40
N TRP A 50 5.77 18.66 -29.76
CA TRP A 50 5.60 19.84 -30.61
C TRP A 50 5.57 19.42 -32.07
N VAL A 51 4.62 19.96 -32.83
CA VAL A 51 4.63 19.91 -34.29
C VAL A 51 4.59 21.32 -34.82
N GLU A 52 5.48 21.59 -35.76
CA GLU A 52 5.66 22.90 -36.36
C GLU A 52 5.53 22.79 -37.87
N TRP A 53 4.99 23.83 -38.50
CA TRP A 53 4.96 23.90 -39.95
C TRP A 53 5.06 25.32 -40.46
N ASP A 54 5.69 25.44 -41.64
CA ASP A 54 5.85 26.68 -42.37
C ASP A 54 5.06 26.63 -43.67
N THR A 55 4.41 27.74 -44.00
CA THR A 55 3.65 27.93 -45.24
C THR A 55 4.17 29.14 -46.02
N SER A 56 4.12 29.06 -47.35
CA SER A 56 4.56 30.19 -48.20
C SER A 56 3.59 31.37 -48.21
N LEU A 57 2.40 31.23 -47.63
CA LEU A 57 1.34 32.25 -47.51
C LEU A 57 0.72 32.17 -46.11
N PRO A 58 0.21 33.27 -45.54
CA PRO A 58 -0.50 33.24 -44.26
C PRO A 58 -1.72 32.30 -44.30
N THR A 59 -1.79 31.40 -43.33
CA THR A 59 -2.79 30.33 -43.25
C THR A 59 -3.32 30.19 -41.84
N THR A 60 -4.53 29.67 -41.69
CA THR A 60 -4.90 28.90 -40.48
C THR A 60 -4.52 27.44 -40.71
N GLY A 61 -4.43 26.63 -39.65
CA GLY A 61 -4.18 25.21 -39.83
C GLY A 61 -4.86 24.30 -38.83
N GLU A 62 -4.94 23.04 -39.19
CA GLU A 62 -5.44 21.94 -38.38
C GLU A 62 -4.44 20.78 -38.48
N LEU A 63 -4.03 20.26 -37.33
CA LEU A 63 -3.24 19.05 -37.23
C LEU A 63 -4.16 17.91 -36.79
N GLU A 64 -4.25 16.86 -37.59
CA GLU A 64 -4.95 15.61 -37.22
C GLU A 64 -3.90 14.54 -36.87
N TYR A 65 -4.12 13.77 -35.81
CA TYR A 65 -3.19 12.75 -35.33
C TYR A 65 -3.90 11.55 -34.72
N GLY A 66 -3.17 10.44 -34.60
CA GLY A 66 -3.61 9.25 -33.88
C GLY A 66 -2.68 8.06 -34.09
N ILE A 67 -3.15 6.85 -33.80
CA ILE A 67 -2.35 5.62 -33.76
C ILE A 67 -2.84 4.65 -34.83
N GLY A 68 -1.93 3.89 -35.43
CA GLY A 68 -2.29 2.79 -36.35
C GLY A 68 -3.00 3.23 -37.63
N GLY A 69 -2.76 4.46 -38.09
CA GLY A 69 -3.34 5.03 -39.31
C GLY A 69 -4.72 5.66 -39.12
N VAL A 70 -5.23 5.70 -37.89
CA VAL A 70 -6.49 6.38 -37.55
C VAL A 70 -6.15 7.78 -37.04
N PHE A 71 -6.81 8.81 -37.59
CA PHE A 71 -6.68 10.20 -37.19
C PHE A 71 -7.95 10.63 -36.46
N ASP A 72 -8.07 10.27 -35.18
CA ASP A 72 -9.25 10.50 -34.35
C ASP A 72 -9.11 11.70 -33.40
N GLN A 73 -7.95 12.36 -33.40
CA GLN A 73 -7.67 13.56 -32.63
C GLN A 73 -7.26 14.70 -33.56
N SER A 74 -7.58 15.95 -33.19
CA SER A 74 -7.07 17.13 -33.91
C SER A 74 -6.79 18.32 -32.99
N VAL A 75 -5.88 19.20 -33.45
CA VAL A 75 -5.52 20.47 -32.79
C VAL A 75 -5.52 21.58 -33.83
N LEU A 76 -6.18 22.69 -33.52
CA LEU A 76 -6.26 23.85 -34.41
C LEU A 76 -5.14 24.86 -34.11
N SER A 77 -4.63 25.48 -35.18
CA SER A 77 -3.85 26.71 -35.15
C SER A 77 -4.64 27.81 -35.88
N PRO A 78 -5.57 28.49 -35.17
CA PRO A 78 -6.61 29.31 -35.79
C PRO A 78 -6.15 30.72 -36.19
N THR A 79 -4.91 31.11 -35.86
CA THR A 79 -4.36 32.43 -36.18
C THR A 79 -3.64 32.37 -37.52
N GLU A 80 -3.94 33.33 -38.40
CA GLU A 80 -3.24 33.44 -39.68
C GLU A 80 -1.76 33.73 -39.49
N SER A 81 -0.92 32.79 -39.93
CA SER A 81 0.53 32.88 -39.83
C SER A 81 1.19 32.14 -40.99
N THR A 82 2.46 32.43 -41.24
CA THR A 82 3.33 31.63 -42.12
C THR A 82 4.15 30.61 -41.36
N HIS A 83 4.13 30.68 -40.03
CA HIS A 83 4.77 29.74 -39.12
C HIS A 83 3.78 29.36 -38.02
N HIS A 84 3.58 28.07 -37.84
CA HIS A 84 2.68 27.51 -36.85
C HIS A 84 3.42 26.53 -35.97
N ALA A 85 3.06 26.51 -34.70
CA ALA A 85 3.51 25.53 -33.73
C ALA A 85 2.33 25.10 -32.87
N VAL A 86 2.13 23.80 -32.72
CA VAL A 86 1.09 23.23 -31.85
C VAL A 86 1.69 22.18 -30.93
N LEU A 87 1.23 22.16 -29.68
CA LEU A 87 1.58 21.17 -28.68
C LEU A 87 0.50 20.10 -28.62
N LEU A 88 0.88 18.86 -28.90
CA LEU A 88 0.06 17.67 -28.65
C LEU A 88 0.30 17.23 -27.21
N ASN A 89 -0.76 17.09 -26.41
CA ASN A 89 -0.69 16.68 -24.99
C ASN A 89 -1.47 15.39 -24.76
N GLY A 90 -1.19 14.71 -23.64
CA GLY A 90 -1.93 13.50 -23.24
C GLY A 90 -1.61 12.29 -24.12
N LEU A 91 -0.45 12.28 -24.75
CA LEU A 91 0.02 11.15 -25.55
C LEU A 91 0.45 9.99 -24.64
N THR A 92 0.32 8.76 -25.13
CA THR A 92 0.88 7.57 -24.47
C THR A 92 2.38 7.51 -24.73
N SER A 93 3.19 7.15 -23.73
CA SER A 93 4.65 7.00 -23.87
C SER A 93 5.03 5.80 -24.72
N ASN A 94 6.26 5.81 -25.26
CA ASN A 94 6.77 4.78 -26.17
C ASN A 94 5.78 4.34 -27.28
N THR A 95 5.03 5.30 -27.82
CA THR A 95 3.94 5.06 -28.77
C THR A 95 4.19 5.83 -30.06
N ASN A 96 4.11 5.14 -31.19
CA ASN A 96 4.27 5.76 -32.50
C ASN A 96 2.95 6.43 -32.93
N TYR A 97 2.96 7.76 -33.00
CA TYR A 97 1.86 8.57 -33.49
C TYR A 97 2.07 8.94 -34.95
N GLN A 98 1.00 8.94 -35.71
CA GLN A 98 0.95 9.44 -37.08
C GLN A 98 0.13 10.71 -37.12
N PHE A 99 0.57 11.69 -37.90
CA PHE A 99 -0.11 12.98 -38.02
C PHE A 99 -0.05 13.53 -39.44
N ARG A 100 -0.97 14.45 -39.75
CA ARG A 100 -0.94 15.29 -40.95
C ARG A 100 -1.45 16.69 -40.62
N VAL A 101 -0.97 17.67 -41.35
CA VAL A 101 -1.36 19.07 -41.20
C VAL A 101 -2.11 19.53 -42.44
N SER A 102 -3.25 20.17 -42.25
CA SER A 102 -3.96 20.92 -43.29
C SER A 102 -3.83 22.42 -43.03
N ALA A 103 -3.39 23.17 -44.03
CA ALA A 103 -3.29 24.63 -43.97
C ALA A 103 -4.28 25.25 -44.96
N LEU A 104 -4.98 26.31 -44.53
CA LEU A 104 -6.03 26.99 -45.29
C LEU A 104 -5.79 28.51 -45.28
N THR A 105 -5.69 29.11 -46.47
CA THR A 105 -5.62 30.57 -46.62
C THR A 105 -7.00 31.21 -46.53
N VAL A 106 -7.05 32.52 -46.25
CA VAL A 106 -8.30 33.31 -46.23
C VAL A 106 -9.07 33.25 -47.55
N ASP A 107 -8.36 33.14 -48.68
CA ASP A 107 -8.93 33.06 -50.03
C ASP A 107 -9.38 31.62 -50.40
N GLY A 108 -9.26 30.67 -49.48
CA GLY A 108 -9.76 29.30 -49.63
C GLY A 108 -8.79 28.31 -50.28
N LEU A 109 -7.51 28.67 -50.45
CA LEU A 109 -6.50 27.71 -50.91
C LEU A 109 -6.13 26.77 -49.75
N SER A 110 -6.15 25.47 -49.99
CA SER A 110 -5.78 24.47 -48.99
C SER A 110 -4.68 23.53 -49.49
N VAL A 111 -3.84 23.09 -48.56
CA VAL A 111 -2.84 22.05 -48.77
C VAL A 111 -2.79 21.16 -47.53
N THR A 112 -2.72 19.85 -47.74
CA THR A 112 -2.52 18.88 -46.67
C THR A 112 -1.16 18.23 -46.85
N SER A 113 -0.40 18.09 -45.77
CA SER A 113 0.88 17.41 -45.78
C SER A 113 0.73 15.92 -46.10
N ARG A 114 1.85 15.26 -46.42
CA ARG A 114 1.91 13.81 -46.28
C ARG A 114 1.74 13.40 -44.81
N VAL A 115 1.42 12.13 -44.57
CA VAL A 115 1.42 11.57 -43.22
C VAL A 115 2.87 11.46 -42.75
N GLU A 116 3.14 12.06 -41.60
CA GLU A 116 4.40 11.96 -40.87
C GLU A 116 4.18 11.18 -39.58
N SER A 117 5.26 10.80 -38.90
CA SER A 117 5.17 10.10 -37.62
C SER A 117 6.26 10.48 -36.65
N PHE A 118 5.97 10.37 -35.36
CA PHE A 118 6.94 10.48 -34.28
C PHE A 118 6.69 9.42 -33.21
N LEU A 119 7.74 9.03 -32.50
CA LEU A 119 7.68 8.11 -31.37
C LEU A 119 7.81 8.91 -30.07
N THR A 120 6.82 8.84 -29.19
CA THR A 120 6.94 9.45 -27.85
C THR A 120 8.08 8.80 -27.07
N ALA A 121 8.76 9.59 -26.24
CA ALA A 121 9.87 9.08 -25.45
C ALA A 121 9.40 7.97 -24.48
N THR A 122 10.32 7.05 -24.15
CA THR A 122 10.10 6.10 -23.04
C THR A 122 10.33 6.82 -21.71
N PRO A 123 9.53 6.57 -20.66
CA PRO A 123 9.81 7.12 -19.33
C PRO A 123 11.19 6.67 -18.85
N ALA A 124 11.87 7.53 -18.09
CA ALA A 124 13.08 7.11 -17.39
C ALA A 124 12.72 6.02 -16.37
N PRO A 125 13.56 4.99 -16.19
CA PRO A 125 13.29 3.96 -15.20
C PRO A 125 13.21 4.56 -13.79
N ILE A 126 12.26 4.07 -12.99
CA ILE A 126 12.16 4.39 -11.56
C ILE A 126 13.34 3.73 -10.85
N GLN A 127 14.15 4.55 -10.18
CA GLN A 127 15.32 4.12 -9.42
C GLN A 127 15.06 4.27 -7.92
N PRO A 128 15.79 3.56 -7.05
CA PRO A 128 15.75 3.83 -5.62
C PRO A 128 16.16 5.29 -5.35
N GLN A 129 15.46 5.91 -4.42
CA GLN A 129 15.71 7.28 -3.94
C GLN A 129 16.37 7.24 -2.57
N SER A 130 17.31 8.14 -2.35
CA SER A 130 18.01 8.22 -1.07
C SER A 130 17.16 8.88 0.01
N ASP A 131 17.41 8.48 1.25
CA ASP A 131 16.78 9.01 2.45
C ASP A 131 17.80 9.08 3.58
N ASP A 132 17.98 10.26 4.16
CA ASP A 132 18.75 10.50 5.38
C ASP A 132 17.88 10.34 6.64
N PHE A 133 16.60 10.00 6.48
CA PHE A 133 15.64 9.80 7.57
C PHE A 133 15.55 10.97 8.55
N PHE A 134 15.86 12.18 8.09
CA PHE A 134 15.89 13.39 8.91
C PHE A 134 14.54 14.09 9.01
N SER A 135 13.57 13.67 8.20
CA SER A 135 12.18 14.15 8.26
C SER A 135 11.47 13.69 9.54
N ASN A 136 10.47 14.45 10.01
CA ASN A 136 9.70 14.04 11.20
C ASN A 136 8.81 12.82 10.94
N ASN A 137 8.45 12.59 9.66
CA ASN A 137 7.51 11.58 9.24
C ASN A 137 8.14 10.71 8.14
N LEU A 138 7.62 9.50 8.01
CA LEU A 138 8.00 8.60 6.94
C LEU A 138 7.46 9.15 5.61
N ALA A 139 8.35 9.42 4.66
CA ALA A 139 7.98 9.89 3.33
C ALA A 139 7.20 8.82 2.54
N GLN A 140 5.87 8.80 2.66
CA GLN A 140 4.99 7.82 2.00
C GLN A 140 5.01 7.91 0.46
N SER A 141 5.50 9.02 -0.10
CA SER A 141 5.78 9.13 -1.54
C SER A 141 6.94 8.24 -1.99
N ARG A 142 7.80 7.81 -1.05
CA ARG A 142 9.00 7.01 -1.27
C ARG A 142 8.87 5.61 -0.68
N TRP A 143 8.40 5.51 0.56
CA TRP A 143 8.41 4.27 1.32
C TRP A 143 7.03 3.63 1.46
N THR A 144 6.99 2.32 1.25
CA THR A 144 5.82 1.47 1.51
C THR A 144 6.19 0.43 2.55
N LEU A 145 5.47 0.41 3.67
CA LEU A 145 5.55 -0.67 4.65
C LEU A 145 4.80 -1.89 4.11
N VAL A 146 5.49 -3.03 3.98
CA VAL A 146 4.88 -4.33 3.75
C VAL A 146 5.06 -5.16 5.02
N ASP A 147 3.95 -5.42 5.70
CA ASP A 147 3.94 -6.10 6.99
C ASP A 147 3.05 -7.36 6.97
N PRO A 148 3.57 -8.50 6.50
CA PRO A 148 2.89 -9.80 6.63
C PRO A 148 2.72 -10.25 8.09
N THR A 149 3.49 -9.67 9.02
CA THR A 149 3.49 -10.05 10.44
C THR A 149 2.30 -9.44 11.20
N GLY A 150 1.78 -8.32 10.69
CA GLY A 150 0.72 -7.51 11.31
C GLY A 150 1.16 -6.76 12.57
N ALA A 151 2.43 -6.85 12.96
CA ALA A 151 2.95 -6.30 14.21
C ALA A 151 4.20 -5.45 14.02
N ALA A 152 4.56 -5.11 12.79
CA ALA A 152 5.73 -4.28 12.53
C ALA A 152 5.44 -2.82 12.89
N GLN A 153 6.46 -2.13 13.40
CA GLN A 153 6.37 -0.72 13.77
C GLN A 153 7.52 0.06 13.13
N VAL A 154 7.17 1.15 12.45
CA VAL A 154 8.08 2.14 11.88
C VAL A 154 7.92 3.46 12.63
N ARG A 155 9.04 4.08 13.01
CA ARG A 155 9.08 5.35 13.73
C ARG A 155 10.22 6.22 13.22
N MET A 156 9.97 7.51 13.09
CA MET A 156 11.00 8.50 12.88
C MET A 156 11.45 9.03 14.24
N LEU A 157 12.71 8.78 14.58
CA LEU A 157 13.32 9.26 15.81
C LEU A 157 14.08 10.56 15.49
N ALA A 158 13.50 11.69 15.89
CA ALA A 158 14.26 12.93 15.95
C ALA A 158 15.07 12.95 17.25
N SER A 159 16.40 12.83 17.15
CA SER A 159 17.26 12.96 18.32
C SER A 159 17.33 14.43 18.79
N SER A 160 17.53 14.66 20.08
CA SER A 160 17.88 16.00 20.61
C SER A 160 19.26 16.48 20.13
N THR A 161 20.01 15.62 19.43
CA THR A 161 21.33 15.88 18.85
C THR A 161 21.24 16.31 17.38
N GLY A 162 20.07 16.20 16.74
CA GLY A 162 19.86 16.61 15.34
C GLY A 162 20.21 15.53 14.31
N GLU A 163 20.35 14.27 14.73
CA GLU A 163 20.51 13.08 13.87
C GLU A 163 19.13 12.48 13.58
N GLY A 164 18.85 12.22 12.29
CA GLY A 164 17.65 11.56 11.79
C GLY A 164 17.80 10.05 11.81
N VAL A 165 16.92 9.34 12.50
CA VAL A 165 17.00 7.87 12.58
C VAL A 165 15.64 7.25 12.34
N LEU A 166 15.56 6.35 11.37
CA LEU A 166 14.44 5.43 11.21
C LEU A 166 14.58 4.28 12.21
N GLU A 167 13.57 4.06 13.05
CA GLU A 167 13.43 2.85 13.87
C GLU A 167 12.38 1.93 13.23
N PHE A 168 12.78 0.71 12.83
CA PHE A 168 11.89 -0.30 12.27
C PHE A 168 11.98 -1.57 13.11
N SER A 169 10.84 -2.10 13.57
CA SER A 169 10.85 -3.19 14.54
C SER A 169 9.70 -4.18 14.41
N VAL A 170 9.90 -5.38 14.96
CA VAL A 170 8.87 -6.37 15.27
C VAL A 170 9.03 -6.79 16.73
N PRO A 171 7.93 -6.95 17.49
CA PRO A 171 8.00 -7.27 18.91
C PRO A 171 8.42 -8.72 19.14
N SER A 172 8.89 -9.01 20.36
CA SER A 172 9.26 -10.37 20.77
C SER A 172 8.08 -11.34 20.67
N GLY A 173 8.35 -12.55 20.17
CA GLY A 173 7.35 -13.58 19.93
C GLY A 173 6.68 -13.51 18.56
N VAL A 174 6.93 -12.47 17.76
CA VAL A 174 6.46 -12.37 16.37
C VAL A 174 7.53 -12.87 15.42
N GLN A 175 7.14 -13.73 14.47
CA GLN A 175 8.02 -14.17 13.38
C GLN A 175 8.04 -13.12 12.27
N SER A 176 9.24 -12.82 11.77
CA SER A 176 9.46 -12.10 10.52
C SER A 176 10.46 -12.92 9.72
N THR A 177 9.98 -13.70 8.76
CA THR A 177 10.73 -14.83 8.16
C THR A 177 10.90 -14.65 6.65
N PRO A 178 12.08 -14.20 6.18
CA PRO A 178 12.42 -14.13 4.76
C PRO A 178 13.03 -15.45 4.25
N TRP A 179 12.34 -16.59 4.45
CA TRP A 179 12.88 -17.91 4.08
C TRP A 179 11.92 -18.69 3.19
N MET A 180 12.32 -18.92 1.93
CA MET A 180 11.52 -19.51 0.85
C MET A 180 10.33 -18.64 0.41
N THR A 181 9.52 -18.17 1.36
CA THR A 181 8.52 -17.12 1.18
C THR A 181 8.98 -15.86 1.90
N LEU A 182 8.66 -14.69 1.36
CA LEU A 182 9.00 -13.40 1.94
C LEU A 182 7.94 -12.95 2.97
N ASP A 183 7.75 -13.75 4.02
CA ASP A 183 6.85 -13.48 5.14
C ASP A 183 7.55 -12.62 6.21
N ALA A 184 8.30 -11.61 5.77
CA ALA A 184 9.05 -10.70 6.61
C ALA A 184 8.56 -9.26 6.46
N ALA A 185 8.57 -8.54 7.57
CA ALA A 185 8.36 -7.10 7.59
C ALA A 185 9.48 -6.40 6.81
N ARG A 186 9.10 -5.52 5.88
CA ARG A 186 10.03 -4.76 5.04
C ARG A 186 9.50 -3.38 4.72
N LEU A 187 10.41 -2.44 4.52
CA LEU A 187 10.12 -1.07 4.12
C LEU A 187 10.76 -0.83 2.76
N VAL A 188 9.95 -0.68 1.71
CA VAL A 188 10.41 -0.80 0.33
C VAL A 188 10.01 0.38 -0.54
N GLN A 189 10.77 0.59 -1.60
CA GLN A 189 10.47 1.49 -2.71
C GLN A 189 10.16 0.66 -3.95
N HIS A 190 9.20 1.10 -4.76
CA HIS A 190 9.00 0.54 -6.10
C HIS A 190 10.10 1.05 -7.04
N VAL A 191 10.66 0.15 -7.84
CA VAL A 191 11.73 0.44 -8.80
C VAL A 191 11.52 -0.39 -10.06
N ASP A 192 12.02 0.10 -11.19
CA ASP A 192 12.01 -0.65 -12.45
C ASP A 192 13.18 -1.64 -12.52
N ASP A 193 13.01 -2.70 -13.30
CA ASP A 193 14.04 -3.73 -13.49
C ASP A 193 15.29 -3.20 -14.20
N THR A 194 16.25 -2.79 -13.38
CA THR A 194 17.47 -2.10 -13.81
C THR A 194 18.64 -2.38 -12.87
N ASP A 195 19.85 -1.99 -13.28
CA ASP A 195 21.03 -2.02 -12.41
C ASP A 195 20.86 -0.99 -11.28
N VAL A 196 21.05 -1.44 -10.04
CA VAL A 196 20.81 -0.65 -8.84
C VAL A 196 21.97 -0.82 -7.86
N SER A 197 22.31 0.24 -7.14
CA SER A 197 23.29 0.16 -6.05
C SER A 197 22.78 0.97 -4.87
N VAL A 198 22.58 0.29 -3.75
CA VAL A 198 22.03 0.84 -2.52
C VAL A 198 23.02 0.60 -1.40
N GLU A 199 23.28 1.63 -0.62
CA GLU A 199 24.02 1.63 0.63
C GLU A 199 23.06 1.92 1.79
N VAL A 200 23.30 1.29 2.93
CA VAL A 200 22.53 1.51 4.15
C VAL A 200 23.48 1.51 5.34
N THR A 201 23.28 2.43 6.28
CA THR A 201 24.04 2.50 7.53
C THR A 201 23.14 2.21 8.73
N PHE A 202 23.48 1.16 9.48
CA PHE A 202 22.74 0.74 10.68
C PHE A 202 23.40 1.23 11.96
N LEU A 203 22.60 1.65 12.94
CA LEU A 203 23.03 2.09 14.28
C LEU A 203 22.57 1.13 15.40
N GLY A 204 21.76 0.13 15.05
CA GLY A 204 21.17 -0.83 15.98
C GLY A 204 22.18 -1.85 16.51
N ALA A 205 21.97 -2.29 17.76
CA ALA A 205 22.70 -3.43 18.32
C ALA A 205 22.25 -4.75 17.69
N MET A 206 23.12 -5.76 17.69
CA MET A 206 22.76 -7.13 17.31
C MET A 206 23.28 -8.11 18.37
N ALA A 207 22.37 -8.77 19.09
CA ALA A 207 22.75 -9.66 20.20
C ALA A 207 21.91 -10.93 20.33
N ASP A 208 20.83 -11.06 19.55
CA ASP A 208 19.85 -12.13 19.70
C ASP A 208 19.89 -13.10 18.53
N ASN A 209 20.01 -14.39 18.81
CA ASN A 209 20.13 -15.40 17.75
C ASN A 209 18.87 -15.42 16.89
N GLY A 210 19.06 -15.45 15.57
CA GLY A 210 17.96 -15.51 14.60
C GLY A 210 17.39 -14.15 14.24
N THR A 211 17.99 -13.04 14.69
CA THR A 211 17.63 -11.70 14.19
C THR A 211 18.54 -11.26 13.05
N GLY A 212 17.98 -10.44 12.16
CA GLY A 212 18.67 -9.89 11.02
C GLY A 212 18.16 -8.50 10.64
N GLN A 213 19.06 -7.66 10.13
CA GLN A 213 18.77 -6.35 9.55
C GLN A 213 19.52 -6.20 8.23
N GLY A 214 18.87 -5.65 7.20
CA GLY A 214 19.48 -5.66 5.88
C GLY A 214 18.68 -5.03 4.77
N LEU A 215 19.00 -5.45 3.55
CA LEU A 215 18.36 -5.07 2.30
C LEU A 215 17.63 -6.26 1.66
N VAL A 216 16.55 -5.97 0.97
CA VAL A 216 15.82 -6.91 0.11
C VAL A 216 15.69 -6.36 -1.30
N PHE A 217 15.81 -7.24 -2.28
CA PHE A 217 15.46 -7.02 -3.69
C PHE A 217 14.40 -8.04 -4.04
N GLU A 218 13.20 -7.59 -4.44
CA GLU A 218 12.06 -8.48 -4.67
C GLU A 218 11.45 -8.26 -6.05
N GLN A 219 11.16 -9.38 -6.71
CA GLN A 219 10.20 -9.46 -7.81
C GLN A 219 8.80 -9.73 -7.24
N ASP A 220 8.72 -10.72 -6.35
CA ASP A 220 7.52 -11.12 -5.62
C ASP A 220 7.91 -11.93 -4.36
N GLU A 221 6.92 -12.39 -3.58
CA GLU A 221 7.17 -13.10 -2.32
C GLU A 221 7.85 -14.47 -2.48
N SER A 222 7.93 -15.01 -3.70
CA SER A 222 8.58 -16.28 -4.03
C SER A 222 9.90 -16.12 -4.81
N ASN A 223 10.22 -14.90 -5.24
CA ASN A 223 11.36 -14.55 -6.06
C ASN A 223 12.02 -13.27 -5.49
N PHE A 224 12.99 -13.46 -4.59
CA PHE A 224 13.64 -12.35 -3.88
C PHE A 224 15.08 -12.69 -3.51
N ALA A 225 15.86 -11.66 -3.21
CA ALA A 225 17.21 -11.73 -2.70
C ALA A 225 17.28 -10.96 -1.38
N ARG A 226 17.89 -11.57 -0.37
CA ARG A 226 18.08 -10.99 0.96
C ARG A 226 19.56 -10.84 1.25
N PHE A 227 19.92 -9.71 1.83
CA PHE A 227 21.28 -9.34 2.19
C PHE A 227 21.25 -8.69 3.58
N GLU A 228 21.75 -9.38 4.60
CA GLU A 228 21.58 -8.95 5.99
C GLU A 228 22.85 -9.06 6.78
N PHE A 229 22.94 -8.27 7.84
CA PHE A 229 23.69 -8.65 9.02
C PHE A 229 22.79 -9.49 9.91
N ILE A 230 23.22 -10.70 10.26
CA ILE A 230 22.50 -11.60 11.16
C ILE A 230 23.33 -11.89 12.40
N TYR A 231 22.67 -12.13 13.52
CA TYR A 231 23.32 -12.68 14.71
C TYR A 231 22.99 -14.16 14.85
N ASN A 232 24.02 -15.01 14.78
CA ASN A 232 23.86 -16.45 14.85
C ASN A 232 25.07 -17.11 15.50
N SER A 233 24.80 -18.03 16.43
CA SER A 233 25.83 -18.87 17.06
C SER A 233 26.97 -18.06 17.67
N ASP A 234 26.61 -16.96 18.38
CA ASP A 234 27.54 -16.03 19.03
C ASP A 234 28.44 -15.25 18.05
N LYS A 235 27.94 -14.98 16.84
CA LYS A 235 28.64 -14.20 15.82
C LYS A 235 27.71 -13.26 15.08
N VAL A 236 28.26 -12.13 14.69
CA VAL A 236 27.68 -11.28 13.65
C VAL A 236 28.19 -11.78 12.31
N GLN A 237 27.26 -12.06 11.40
CA GLN A 237 27.56 -12.55 10.07
C GLN A 237 26.98 -11.62 9.02
N VAL A 238 27.71 -11.40 7.94
CA VAL A 238 27.16 -10.89 6.69
C VAL A 238 26.57 -12.09 5.97
N PHE A 239 25.28 -12.05 5.68
CA PHE A 239 24.52 -13.14 5.09
C PHE A 239 23.86 -12.67 3.80
N ALA A 240 23.86 -13.55 2.79
CA ALA A 240 23.14 -13.33 1.55
C ALA A 240 22.47 -14.60 1.08
N ALA A 241 21.26 -14.49 0.55
CA ALA A 241 20.57 -15.60 -0.12
C ALA A 241 19.66 -15.11 -1.25
N THR A 242 19.50 -15.93 -2.29
CA THR A 242 18.51 -15.70 -3.36
C THR A 242 17.52 -16.86 -3.42
N PHE A 243 16.27 -16.54 -3.69
CA PHE A 243 15.16 -17.47 -3.81
C PHE A 243 14.47 -17.28 -5.16
N GLY A 244 13.98 -18.38 -5.73
CA GLY A 244 13.16 -18.32 -6.93
C GLY A 244 12.17 -19.47 -6.98
N ASN A 245 10.92 -19.18 -7.32
CA ASN A 245 9.80 -20.12 -7.22
C ASN A 245 9.69 -20.77 -5.83
N GLY A 246 9.86 -19.98 -4.76
CA GLY A 246 9.70 -20.45 -3.38
C GLY A 246 10.81 -21.41 -2.91
N SER A 247 11.96 -21.40 -3.57
CA SER A 247 13.08 -22.31 -3.28
C SER A 247 14.41 -21.57 -3.26
N LEU A 248 15.29 -21.95 -2.35
CA LEU A 248 16.65 -21.41 -2.26
C LEU A 248 17.42 -21.69 -3.57
N ARG A 249 18.12 -20.68 -4.07
CA ARG A 249 18.96 -20.74 -5.27
C ARG A 249 20.43 -20.65 -4.91
N ASN A 250 20.82 -19.59 -4.22
CA ASN A 250 22.18 -19.38 -3.76
C ASN A 250 22.17 -18.86 -2.32
N MET A 251 23.27 -19.09 -1.61
CA MET A 251 23.48 -18.61 -0.25
C MET A 251 24.97 -18.48 0.03
N ASP A 252 25.37 -17.43 0.74
CA ASP A 252 26.75 -17.24 1.21
C ASP A 252 26.73 -16.49 2.55
N PHE A 253 27.81 -16.61 3.33
CA PHE A 253 27.99 -15.84 4.55
C PHE A 253 29.46 -15.69 4.95
N VAL A 254 29.76 -14.59 5.65
CA VAL A 254 31.07 -14.31 6.24
C VAL A 254 30.92 -13.89 7.69
N ASP A 255 31.76 -14.42 8.58
CA ASP A 255 31.83 -13.98 9.98
C ASP A 255 32.51 -12.62 10.08
N VAL A 256 31.82 -11.62 10.62
CA VAL A 256 32.36 -10.26 10.84
C VAL A 256 33.08 -10.17 12.17
N GLN A 257 32.43 -10.64 13.23
CA GLN A 257 32.98 -10.67 14.58
C GLN A 257 32.34 -11.77 15.44
N THR A 258 33.04 -12.13 16.53
CA THR A 258 32.48 -12.97 17.60
C THR A 258 31.85 -12.08 18.67
N GLY A 259 30.70 -12.48 19.19
CA GLY A 259 29.91 -11.73 20.14
C GLY A 259 29.04 -10.64 19.50
N PRO A 260 28.23 -9.94 20.30
CA PRO A 260 27.21 -9.01 19.84
C PRO A 260 27.78 -7.74 19.21
N TRP A 261 27.06 -7.16 18.24
CA TRP A 261 27.35 -5.81 17.73
C TRP A 261 26.89 -4.75 18.73
N PRO A 262 27.75 -3.81 19.14
CA PRO A 262 27.39 -2.78 20.11
C PRO A 262 26.41 -1.76 19.53
N SER A 263 25.45 -1.32 20.36
CA SER A 263 24.54 -0.23 20.00
C SER A 263 25.30 1.07 19.70
N GLY A 264 24.83 1.83 18.71
CA GLY A 264 25.39 3.15 18.35
C GLY A 264 26.75 3.07 17.65
N SER A 265 27.23 1.88 17.29
CA SER A 265 28.37 1.72 16.39
C SER A 265 27.87 1.47 14.98
N PRO A 266 28.26 2.29 13.99
CA PRO A 266 27.75 2.16 12.63
C PRO A 266 28.17 0.82 12.03
N LEU A 267 27.28 0.24 11.25
CA LEU A 267 27.56 -0.94 10.44
C LEU A 267 26.88 -0.75 9.09
N SER A 268 27.68 -0.54 8.04
CA SER A 268 27.16 -0.20 6.72
C SER A 268 27.21 -1.40 5.79
N MET A 269 26.21 -1.50 4.91
CA MET A 269 26.13 -2.48 3.84
C MET A 269 25.89 -1.77 2.52
N ARG A 270 26.50 -2.26 1.45
CA ARG A 270 26.20 -1.86 0.07
C ARG A 270 25.87 -3.10 -0.73
N VAL A 271 24.78 -3.05 -1.49
CA VAL A 271 24.44 -4.09 -2.45
C VAL A 271 24.35 -3.48 -3.83
N THR A 272 25.18 -3.97 -4.75
CA THR A 272 25.17 -3.59 -6.16
C THR A 272 24.63 -4.75 -6.98
N ARG A 273 23.53 -4.51 -7.69
CA ARG A 273 22.99 -5.39 -8.72
C ARG A 273 23.44 -4.91 -10.10
N THR A 274 23.97 -5.82 -10.91
CA THR A 274 24.29 -5.60 -12.32
C THR A 274 23.81 -6.80 -13.13
N GLY A 275 22.72 -6.63 -13.89
CA GLY A 275 21.96 -7.74 -14.45
C GLY A 275 21.55 -8.75 -13.37
N ASP A 276 21.91 -10.02 -13.57
CA ASP A 276 21.61 -11.10 -12.62
C ASP A 276 22.61 -11.21 -11.47
N SER A 277 23.67 -10.39 -11.44
CA SER A 277 24.73 -10.45 -10.44
C SER A 277 24.45 -9.48 -9.29
N PHE A 278 24.55 -9.97 -8.06
CA PHE A 278 24.48 -9.18 -6.84
C PHE A 278 25.81 -9.27 -6.10
N VAL A 279 26.38 -8.12 -5.74
CA VAL A 279 27.59 -8.02 -4.91
C VAL A 279 27.21 -7.31 -3.62
N GLN A 280 27.42 -7.99 -2.50
CA GLN A 280 27.24 -7.42 -1.16
C GLN A 280 28.60 -7.05 -0.59
N GLU A 281 28.74 -5.79 -0.19
CA GLU A 281 29.88 -5.25 0.53
C GLU A 281 29.43 -4.77 1.91
N TYR A 282 30.34 -4.77 2.88
CA TYR A 282 30.07 -4.27 4.22
C TYR A 282 31.26 -3.46 4.77
N SER A 283 30.96 -2.56 5.71
CA SER A 283 31.94 -1.70 6.36
C SER A 283 31.60 -1.43 7.83
N PRO A 284 32.44 -1.90 8.77
CA PRO A 284 32.38 -1.54 10.20
C PRO A 284 32.69 -0.07 10.53
N ASP A 285 33.34 0.67 9.62
CA ASP A 285 33.89 2.00 9.89
C ASP A 285 33.46 3.06 8.85
N GLY A 286 32.60 2.70 7.91
CA GLY A 286 32.15 3.54 6.80
C GLY A 286 33.23 3.85 5.75
N LEU A 287 34.47 3.37 5.93
CA LEU A 287 35.61 3.76 5.11
C LEU A 287 36.20 2.56 4.35
N ASN A 288 36.39 1.43 5.04
CA ASN A 288 37.01 0.23 4.50
C ASN A 288 35.96 -0.84 4.20
N TRP A 289 35.74 -1.05 2.90
CA TRP A 289 34.73 -1.98 2.41
C TRP A 289 35.32 -3.35 2.12
N SER A 290 34.60 -4.40 2.54
CA SER A 290 34.92 -5.80 2.25
C SER A 290 33.76 -6.48 1.54
N VAL A 291 34.05 -7.35 0.58
CA VAL A 291 33.02 -8.17 -0.08
C VAL A 291 32.57 -9.26 0.88
N GLY A 292 31.27 -9.31 1.17
CA GLY A 292 30.63 -10.35 1.98
C GLY A 292 30.09 -11.49 1.13
N ALA A 293 29.49 -11.19 -0.02
CA ALA A 293 28.92 -12.21 -0.92
C ALA A 293 28.90 -11.75 -2.38
N THR A 294 28.91 -12.70 -3.30
CA THR A 294 28.58 -12.47 -4.72
C THR A 294 27.67 -13.58 -5.20
N LEU A 295 26.41 -13.24 -5.49
CA LEU A 295 25.38 -14.20 -5.90
C LEU A 295 24.93 -13.90 -7.33
N VAL A 296 24.61 -14.95 -8.09
CA VAL A 296 24.04 -14.80 -9.44
C VAL A 296 22.66 -15.45 -9.47
N SER A 297 21.63 -14.65 -9.69
CA SER A 297 20.24 -15.10 -9.74
C SER A 297 19.42 -14.15 -10.60
N HIS A 298 18.77 -14.69 -11.62
CA HIS A 298 17.83 -13.92 -12.43
C HIS A 298 16.62 -13.49 -11.59
N MET A 299 16.20 -12.24 -11.77
CA MET A 299 15.07 -11.61 -11.09
C MET A 299 14.59 -10.43 -11.92
N GLU A 300 13.28 -10.31 -12.14
CA GLU A 300 12.65 -9.10 -12.67
C GLU A 300 12.34 -8.18 -11.50
N LEU A 301 13.26 -7.25 -11.19
CA LEU A 301 13.16 -6.43 -9.98
C LEU A 301 11.91 -5.53 -10.02
N ASP A 302 11.11 -5.54 -8.94
CA ASP A 302 9.93 -4.66 -8.76
C ASP A 302 10.13 -3.70 -7.57
N ARG A 303 10.82 -4.14 -6.52
CA ARG A 303 11.05 -3.33 -5.32
C ARG A 303 12.40 -3.62 -4.68
N THR A 304 12.90 -2.62 -3.97
CA THR A 304 14.07 -2.78 -3.09
C THR A 304 13.90 -1.93 -1.85
N GLY A 305 14.52 -2.35 -0.75
CA GLY A 305 14.47 -1.58 0.49
C GLY A 305 15.01 -2.34 1.69
N LEU A 306 14.56 -1.94 2.87
CA LEU A 306 15.01 -2.44 4.14
C LEU A 306 14.27 -3.73 4.52
N LEU A 307 15.01 -4.70 5.06
CA LEU A 307 14.52 -6.00 5.50
C LEU A 307 14.79 -6.20 6.99
N LEU A 308 13.77 -6.65 7.71
CA LEU A 308 13.85 -6.97 9.13
C LEU A 308 13.52 -8.46 9.34
N ALA A 309 14.49 -9.25 9.80
CA ALA A 309 14.30 -10.66 10.12
C ALA A 309 14.29 -10.90 11.63
N ALA A 310 13.34 -11.72 12.07
CA ALA A 310 13.22 -12.22 13.43
C ALA A 310 12.71 -13.65 13.35
N GLU A 311 13.63 -14.60 13.35
CA GLU A 311 13.38 -16.02 13.06
C GLU A 311 13.60 -16.89 14.31
N GLY A 312 12.79 -17.95 14.44
CA GLY A 312 13.06 -19.06 15.36
C GLY A 312 12.04 -19.23 16.49
N PRO A 313 12.10 -20.34 17.27
CA PRO A 313 11.01 -20.78 18.15
C PRO A 313 10.62 -19.81 19.28
N GLN A 314 11.49 -18.84 19.56
CA GLN A 314 11.31 -17.75 20.53
C GLN A 314 11.84 -16.47 19.88
N ALA A 315 11.43 -16.16 18.64
CA ALA A 315 11.91 -15.03 17.86
C ALA A 315 12.05 -13.80 18.76
N ALA A 316 13.31 -13.42 19.01
CA ALA A 316 13.60 -12.24 19.77
C ALA A 316 13.05 -11.06 18.98
N GLY A 317 12.37 -10.14 19.66
CA GLY A 317 11.93 -8.92 19.01
C GLY A 317 13.15 -8.25 18.39
N MET A 318 12.99 -7.72 17.19
CA MET A 318 14.08 -7.09 16.46
C MET A 318 13.76 -5.62 16.26
N THR A 319 14.73 -4.76 16.54
CA THR A 319 14.68 -3.33 16.27
C THR A 319 15.91 -2.95 15.45
N MET A 320 15.68 -2.59 14.20
CA MET A 320 16.66 -1.98 13.32
C MET A 320 16.59 -0.46 13.49
N ARG A 321 17.77 0.17 13.48
CA ARG A 321 17.91 1.63 13.44
C ARG A 321 18.75 1.99 12.24
N VAL A 322 18.19 2.79 11.35
CA VAL A 322 18.81 3.19 10.09
C VAL A 322 19.08 4.68 10.13
N ASP A 323 20.33 5.02 9.88
CA ASP A 323 20.82 6.38 9.77
C ASP A 323 20.54 6.91 8.36
N SER A 324 20.96 6.16 7.35
CA SER A 324 20.80 6.53 5.95
C SER A 324 20.53 5.32 5.06
N PHE A 325 19.75 5.57 3.99
CA PHE A 325 19.58 4.71 2.84
C PHE A 325 19.99 5.51 1.61
N GLU A 326 21.10 5.15 0.97
CA GLU A 326 21.67 5.91 -0.15
C GLU A 326 21.70 5.10 -1.43
N ALA A 327 21.01 5.59 -2.45
CA ALA A 327 21.10 5.08 -3.82
C ALA A 327 22.21 5.82 -4.58
N SER A 328 23.09 5.09 -5.27
CA SER A 328 24.21 5.68 -6.01
C SER A 328 23.83 6.71 -7.07
N GLN A 329 22.60 6.66 -7.59
CA GLN A 329 22.07 7.60 -8.59
C GLN A 329 21.45 8.85 -7.96
N ASP A 330 21.26 8.86 -6.65
CA ASP A 330 20.67 9.97 -5.89
C ASP A 330 21.51 10.28 -4.63
N PRO A 331 22.80 10.66 -4.75
CA PRO A 331 23.67 10.78 -3.59
C PRO A 331 23.20 11.83 -2.56
N ILE A 332 23.35 11.52 -1.27
CA ILE A 332 23.00 12.44 -0.20
C ILE A 332 24.07 13.52 -0.11
N SER A 333 23.72 14.74 -0.53
CA SER A 333 24.68 15.87 -0.59
C SER A 333 24.91 16.58 0.76
N VAL A 334 23.96 16.45 1.68
CA VAL A 334 24.03 16.93 3.06
C VAL A 334 23.28 15.90 3.92
N GLU A 335 24.01 15.14 4.73
CA GLU A 335 23.45 14.33 5.80
C GLU A 335 22.96 15.26 6.92
N ASP A 336 21.76 15.02 7.44
CA ASP A 336 21.21 15.71 8.61
C ASP A 336 21.32 17.24 8.53
N GLY A 337 20.72 17.79 7.47
CA GLY A 337 20.73 19.23 7.21
C GLY A 337 20.07 20.09 8.31
N GLN A 338 19.57 21.26 7.94
CA GLN A 338 18.79 22.06 8.90
C GLN A 338 17.40 21.44 9.08
N LYS A 339 17.03 21.10 10.32
CA LYS A 339 15.72 20.52 10.62
C LYS A 339 14.62 21.45 10.10
N VAL A 340 13.89 20.97 9.09
CA VAL A 340 12.81 21.72 8.46
C VAL A 340 11.61 21.73 9.41
N GLN A 341 10.79 22.78 9.34
CA GLN A 341 9.51 22.80 10.03
C GLN A 341 8.69 21.58 9.59
N ASP A 342 8.07 20.93 10.57
CA ASP A 342 7.12 19.86 10.32
C ASP A 342 5.87 20.36 9.59
N LEU A 343 5.51 19.72 8.48
CA LEU A 343 4.37 20.10 7.63
C LEU A 343 3.49 18.90 7.25
N ASP A 344 3.86 17.70 7.68
CA ASP A 344 3.18 16.47 7.33
C ASP A 344 2.35 16.00 8.51
N ALA A 345 1.23 15.32 8.23
CA ALA A 345 0.38 14.73 9.25
C ALA A 345 0.85 13.30 9.58
N PRO A 346 0.51 12.75 10.77
CA PRO A 346 0.90 11.40 11.15
C PRO A 346 0.39 10.35 10.17
N TYR A 347 1.23 9.40 9.79
CA TYR A 347 0.83 8.22 9.02
C TYR A 347 0.23 7.16 9.94
N LEU A 348 -1.06 6.85 9.79
CA LEU A 348 -1.70 5.75 10.54
C LEU A 348 -1.56 4.42 9.79
N TYR A 349 -1.06 3.41 10.50
CA TYR A 349 -0.94 2.03 9.98
C TYR A 349 -1.20 0.99 11.07
N GLY A 350 -1.30 -0.29 10.69
CA GLY A 350 -1.56 -1.40 11.61
C GLY A 350 -2.85 -1.24 12.41
N MET A 351 -3.88 -0.62 11.83
CA MET A 351 -5.12 -0.37 12.55
C MET A 351 -5.95 -1.65 12.69
N GLU A 352 -6.20 -2.05 13.92
CA GLU A 352 -7.03 -3.19 14.28
C GLU A 352 -8.26 -2.76 15.07
N VAL A 353 -9.42 -3.31 14.68
CA VAL A 353 -10.67 -3.14 15.45
C VAL A 353 -11.23 -4.51 15.77
N GLN A 354 -11.29 -4.84 17.06
CA GLN A 354 -11.80 -6.12 17.54
C GLN A 354 -13.05 -5.90 18.39
N VAL A 355 -14.20 -6.34 17.90
CA VAL A 355 -15.42 -6.40 18.71
C VAL A 355 -15.27 -7.52 19.73
N LEU A 356 -15.25 -7.18 21.02
CA LEU A 356 -15.02 -8.13 22.11
C LEU A 356 -16.32 -8.80 22.55
N ASP A 357 -17.40 -8.01 22.65
CA ASP A 357 -18.74 -8.47 23.01
C ASP A 357 -19.81 -7.51 22.47
N SER A 358 -21.06 -7.63 22.93
CA SER A 358 -22.20 -6.85 22.46
C SER A 358 -22.19 -5.38 22.89
N ASN A 359 -21.26 -4.96 23.77
CA ASN A 359 -21.16 -3.58 24.26
C ASN A 359 -19.75 -2.98 24.22
N THR A 360 -18.74 -3.77 23.83
CA THR A 360 -17.33 -3.35 23.86
C THR A 360 -16.58 -3.75 22.59
N ALA A 361 -15.80 -2.81 22.06
CA ALA A 361 -14.79 -3.06 21.03
C ALA A 361 -13.43 -2.51 21.46
N GLN A 362 -12.35 -3.16 21.07
CA GLN A 362 -10.98 -2.68 21.19
C GLN A 362 -10.53 -2.08 19.86
N LEU A 363 -9.86 -0.93 19.92
CA LEU A 363 -9.26 -0.27 18.77
C LEU A 363 -7.80 0.03 19.08
N SER A 364 -6.90 -0.32 18.14
CA SER A 364 -5.49 0.04 18.21
C SER A 364 -4.94 0.47 16.84
N TRP A 365 -3.91 1.30 16.85
CA TRP A 365 -3.19 1.74 15.66
C TRP A 365 -1.79 2.25 16.02
N ASN A 366 -0.92 2.33 15.02
CA ASN A 366 0.40 2.93 15.11
C ASN A 366 0.49 4.22 14.29
N THR A 367 1.46 5.07 14.63
CA THR A 367 1.88 6.25 13.87
C THR A 367 3.39 6.25 13.68
N ASP A 368 3.84 6.84 12.58
CA ASP A 368 5.27 7.02 12.24
C ASP A 368 5.96 8.13 13.05
N GLU A 369 5.17 9.06 13.58
CA GLU A 369 5.59 10.08 14.54
C GLU A 369 4.73 10.05 15.83
N VAL A 370 5.10 10.84 16.83
CA VAL A 370 4.30 10.91 18.08
C VAL A 370 3.01 11.69 17.85
N ALA A 371 1.86 11.07 18.09
CA ALA A 371 0.56 11.71 17.89
C ALA A 371 -0.39 11.51 19.08
N SER A 372 -1.26 12.49 19.28
CA SER A 372 -2.48 12.33 20.08
C SER A 372 -3.55 11.64 19.24
N GLY A 373 -4.57 11.07 19.89
CA GLY A 373 -5.68 10.41 19.22
C GLY A 373 -7.04 10.97 19.63
N GLN A 374 -8.00 10.92 18.71
CA GLN A 374 -9.41 11.14 18.99
C GLN A 374 -10.25 10.13 18.22
N ILE A 375 -11.24 9.53 18.87
CA ILE A 375 -12.19 8.60 18.26
C ILE A 375 -13.58 9.16 18.48
N GLU A 376 -14.29 9.48 17.41
CA GLU A 376 -15.73 9.80 17.47
C GLU A 376 -16.51 8.66 16.83
N PHE A 377 -17.62 8.25 17.44
CA PHE A 377 -18.39 7.12 16.95
C PHE A 377 -19.89 7.38 16.95
N GLY A 378 -20.59 6.80 15.99
CA GLY A 378 -22.05 6.84 15.96
C GLY A 378 -22.69 5.97 14.90
N ARG A 379 -23.98 5.70 15.05
CA ARG A 379 -24.80 4.95 14.08
C ARG A 379 -24.93 5.67 12.72
N THR A 380 -24.66 6.98 12.69
CA THR A 380 -24.68 7.83 11.49
C THR A 380 -23.32 8.48 11.27
N THR A 381 -23.15 9.15 10.12
CA THR A 381 -21.94 9.92 9.79
C THR A 381 -21.79 11.23 10.58
N GLU A 382 -22.69 11.50 11.52
CA GLU A 382 -22.59 12.64 12.44
C GLU A 382 -21.84 12.27 13.74
N TYR A 383 -21.55 10.97 13.97
CA TYR A 383 -20.74 10.47 15.09
C TYR A 383 -21.20 10.94 16.48
N LEU A 384 -22.52 11.00 16.70
CA LEU A 384 -23.12 11.61 17.90
C LEU A 384 -23.26 10.67 19.11
N ASP A 385 -22.83 9.42 19.01
CA ASP A 385 -23.05 8.45 20.09
C ASP A 385 -21.94 8.51 21.15
N GLY A 386 -20.73 8.95 20.79
CA GLY A 386 -19.67 9.20 21.76
C GLY A 386 -18.35 9.64 21.15
N ALA A 387 -17.46 10.09 22.02
CA ALA A 387 -16.08 10.45 21.68
C ALA A 387 -15.10 9.99 22.77
N ILE A 388 -13.88 9.63 22.37
CA ILE A 388 -12.76 9.26 23.24
C ILE A 388 -11.56 10.12 22.83
N ASP A 389 -11.05 10.90 23.78
CA ASP A 389 -9.83 11.69 23.59
C ASP A 389 -8.61 10.99 24.22
N LEU A 390 -7.60 10.73 23.41
CA LEU A 390 -6.31 10.16 23.79
C LEU A 390 -5.24 11.25 23.68
N SER A 391 -5.23 12.18 24.64
CA SER A 391 -4.36 13.37 24.59
C SER A 391 -2.87 13.10 24.84
N THR A 392 -2.52 11.88 25.26
CA THR A 392 -1.12 11.49 25.46
C THR A 392 -0.48 11.19 24.11
N LEU A 393 0.58 11.92 23.78
CA LEU A 393 1.39 11.70 22.58
C LEU A 393 2.08 10.34 22.64
N ALA A 394 1.82 9.49 21.65
CA ALA A 394 2.43 8.16 21.54
C ALA A 394 2.53 7.72 20.07
N PHE A 395 3.44 6.81 19.77
CA PHE A 395 3.54 6.12 18.47
C PHE A 395 2.52 4.98 18.32
N HIS A 396 1.89 4.56 19.41
CA HIS A 396 0.90 3.49 19.43
C HIS A 396 -0.20 3.83 20.41
N GLN A 397 -1.45 3.71 19.93
CA GLN A 397 -2.65 3.96 20.72
C GLN A 397 -3.45 2.66 20.81
N ASN A 398 -4.00 2.37 21.99
CA ASN A 398 -4.88 1.22 22.22
C ASN A 398 -5.91 1.60 23.27
N THR A 399 -7.19 1.46 22.94
CA THR A 399 -8.28 1.81 23.84
C THR A 399 -9.53 0.95 23.61
N LEU A 400 -10.42 0.96 24.60
CA LEU A 400 -11.73 0.31 24.52
C LEU A 400 -12.80 1.35 24.21
N ILE A 401 -13.63 1.04 23.21
CA ILE A 401 -14.91 1.69 22.96
C ILE A 401 -15.96 0.87 23.71
N THR A 402 -16.55 1.47 24.74
CA THR A 402 -17.52 0.80 25.63
C THR A 402 -18.89 1.44 25.49
N VAL A 403 -19.90 0.83 26.12
CA VAL A 403 -21.30 1.32 26.12
C VAL A 403 -21.90 1.31 24.71
N LEU A 404 -21.50 0.34 23.87
CA LEU A 404 -22.14 0.09 22.59
C LEU A 404 -23.45 -0.67 22.80
N GLU A 405 -24.40 -0.49 21.88
CA GLU A 405 -25.63 -1.27 21.88
C GLU A 405 -25.44 -2.59 21.11
N PRO A 406 -26.07 -3.69 21.54
CA PRO A 406 -26.06 -4.97 20.83
C PRO A 406 -26.66 -4.88 19.42
N SER A 407 -26.22 -5.76 18.51
CA SER A 407 -26.72 -5.83 17.11
C SER A 407 -26.73 -4.49 16.37
N THR A 408 -25.81 -3.59 16.70
CA THR A 408 -25.80 -2.21 16.21
C THR A 408 -24.53 -1.96 15.42
N THR A 409 -24.67 -1.30 14.27
CA THR A 409 -23.54 -0.87 13.45
C THR A 409 -23.15 0.55 13.79
N TYR A 410 -21.87 0.76 14.09
CA TYR A 410 -21.26 2.05 14.39
C TYR A 410 -20.22 2.40 13.33
N ARG A 411 -20.23 3.67 12.92
CA ARG A 411 -19.16 4.31 12.16
C ARG A 411 -18.22 5.00 13.12
N LEU A 412 -16.93 4.84 12.90
CA LEU A 412 -15.86 5.42 13.70
C LEU A 412 -15.10 6.42 12.83
N ARG A 413 -14.80 7.59 13.40
CA ARG A 413 -13.89 8.60 12.88
C ARG A 413 -12.70 8.68 13.81
N ILE A 414 -11.56 8.17 13.35
CA ILE A 414 -10.29 8.16 14.08
C ILE A 414 -9.45 9.30 13.55
N THR A 415 -9.01 10.20 14.41
CA THR A 415 -8.13 11.32 14.07
C THR A 415 -6.85 11.19 14.89
N ALA A 416 -5.69 11.22 14.24
CA ALA A 416 -4.41 11.41 14.92
C ALA A 416 -3.87 12.81 14.62
N MET A 417 -3.30 13.48 15.63
CA MET A 417 -2.77 14.84 15.51
C MET A 417 -1.39 14.92 16.15
N ASP A 418 -0.42 15.42 15.40
CA ASP A 418 0.96 15.67 15.86
C ASP A 418 1.08 16.96 16.71
N PRO A 419 2.26 17.22 17.30
CA PRO A 419 2.51 18.46 18.07
C PRO A 419 2.58 19.74 17.23
N ALA A 420 2.79 19.65 15.91
CA ALA A 420 2.78 20.78 14.98
C ALA A 420 1.35 21.19 14.58
N GLY A 421 0.35 20.35 14.85
CA GLY A 421 -1.07 20.55 14.63
C GLY A 421 -1.59 20.01 13.30
N PHE A 422 -0.83 19.21 12.56
CA PHE A 422 -1.36 18.49 11.39
C PHE A 422 -2.09 17.22 11.86
N SER A 423 -3.02 16.74 11.04
CA SER A 423 -3.85 15.60 11.44
C SER A 423 -4.26 14.74 10.27
N THR A 424 -4.28 13.43 10.53
CA THR A 424 -4.77 12.41 9.61
C THR A 424 -6.04 11.80 10.17
N GLN A 425 -7.01 11.56 9.29
CA GLN A 425 -8.29 10.95 9.65
C GLN A 425 -8.52 9.67 8.89
N VAL A 426 -9.02 8.65 9.59
CA VAL A 426 -9.43 7.38 9.00
C VAL A 426 -10.82 6.98 9.51
N LEU A 427 -11.62 6.41 8.61
CA LEU A 427 -12.95 5.91 8.92
C LEU A 427 -12.96 4.38 9.07
N ARG A 428 -13.76 3.88 10.00
CA ARG A 428 -14.02 2.43 10.20
C ARG A 428 -15.50 2.19 10.46
N GLU A 429 -15.92 0.95 10.30
CA GLU A 429 -17.26 0.49 10.66
C GLU A 429 -17.14 -0.79 11.47
N ILE A 430 -17.92 -0.90 12.55
CA ILE A 430 -18.02 -2.10 13.38
C ILE A 430 -19.49 -2.44 13.61
N THR A 431 -19.80 -3.72 13.76
CA THR A 431 -21.13 -4.19 14.14
C THR A 431 -21.01 -5.06 15.39
N THR A 432 -21.70 -4.68 16.46
CA THR A 432 -21.75 -5.47 17.69
C THR A 432 -22.60 -6.73 17.50
N PRO A 433 -22.24 -7.86 18.13
CA PRO A 433 -23.10 -9.04 18.15
C PRO A 433 -24.39 -8.79 18.95
N ALA A 434 -25.35 -9.72 18.83
CA ALA A 434 -26.50 -9.76 19.71
C ALA A 434 -26.08 -9.98 21.18
N ASP A 435 -26.88 -9.46 22.10
CA ASP A 435 -26.66 -9.68 23.52
C ASP A 435 -27.07 -11.10 23.88
N ASN A 436 -26.06 -11.95 24.07
CA ASN A 436 -26.27 -13.34 24.47
C ASN A 436 -26.23 -13.51 26.00
N THR A 437 -26.22 -12.41 26.78
CA THR A 437 -26.23 -12.47 28.26
C THR A 437 -27.61 -12.78 28.84
N VAL A 438 -28.66 -12.77 28.03
CA VAL A 438 -29.88 -13.53 28.34
C VAL A 438 -29.60 -15.00 28.03
N GLY A 439 -28.81 -15.65 28.89
CA GLY A 439 -28.76 -17.09 28.93
C GLY A 439 -30.20 -17.61 29.06
N SER A 440 -30.56 -18.63 28.26
CA SER A 440 -31.82 -19.36 28.46
C SER A 440 -32.01 -19.61 29.95
N PRO A 441 -33.18 -19.37 30.56
CA PRO A 441 -33.35 -19.50 32.00
C PRO A 441 -32.91 -20.91 32.43
N SER A 442 -31.75 -21.00 33.09
CA SER A 442 -31.25 -22.27 33.60
C SER A 442 -31.75 -22.43 35.03
N LEU A 443 -32.71 -23.32 35.24
CA LEU A 443 -33.13 -23.74 36.56
C LEU A 443 -32.12 -24.77 37.09
N GLU A 444 -31.24 -24.35 37.99
CA GLU A 444 -30.35 -25.25 38.71
C GLU A 444 -31.03 -25.74 40.00
N VAL A 445 -31.45 -27.01 40.04
CA VAL A 445 -32.11 -27.62 41.21
C VAL A 445 -31.04 -28.18 42.15
N TRP A 446 -30.74 -27.46 43.23
CA TRP A 446 -29.83 -27.92 44.27
C TRP A 446 -30.54 -28.85 45.27
N GLN A 447 -30.00 -30.04 45.50
CA GLN A 447 -30.49 -30.95 46.53
C GLN A 447 -29.99 -30.54 47.92
N SER A 448 -30.84 -30.68 48.93
CA SER A 448 -30.37 -30.80 50.30
C SER A 448 -31.32 -31.65 51.13
N THR A 449 -30.76 -32.57 51.92
CA THR A 449 -31.49 -33.24 53.00
C THR A 449 -31.56 -32.33 54.22
N ASP A 450 -32.75 -32.28 54.84
CA ASP A 450 -32.94 -31.65 56.15
C ASP A 450 -32.57 -32.69 57.23
N ASN A 451 -31.57 -32.41 58.05
CA ASN A 451 -31.14 -33.31 59.12
C ASN A 451 -32.01 -33.19 60.40
N GLY A 452 -33.25 -32.70 60.27
CA GLY A 452 -34.17 -32.49 61.39
C GLY A 452 -33.85 -31.28 62.29
N ASN A 453 -32.91 -30.41 61.89
CA ASN A 453 -32.52 -29.19 62.62
C ASN A 453 -32.45 -27.94 61.70
N GLY A 454 -33.12 -27.95 60.54
CA GLY A 454 -33.21 -26.78 59.66
C GLY A 454 -31.89 -26.32 59.01
N THR A 455 -30.82 -27.12 59.05
CA THR A 455 -29.56 -26.84 58.35
C THR A 455 -29.29 -27.90 57.28
N ARG A 456 -28.99 -27.43 56.07
CA ARG A 456 -28.90 -28.23 54.83
C ARG A 456 -27.43 -28.28 54.35
N THR A 457 -26.78 -29.45 54.39
CA THR A 457 -25.39 -29.65 53.90
C THR A 457 -25.18 -31.08 53.40
N MET A 458 -24.57 -31.25 52.22
CA MET A 458 -24.14 -32.55 51.68
C MET A 458 -22.64 -32.80 51.93
N ARG A 459 -22.26 -34.06 52.17
CA ARG A 459 -20.86 -34.50 52.24
C ARG A 459 -20.57 -35.49 51.12
N PHE A 460 -19.36 -35.43 50.57
CA PHE A 460 -18.89 -36.27 49.48
C PHE A 460 -18.99 -37.77 49.85
N GLY A 461 -19.68 -38.57 49.02
CA GLY A 461 -19.78 -40.03 49.17
C GLY A 461 -21.09 -40.61 49.73
N GLN A 462 -22.16 -39.82 49.94
CA GLN A 462 -23.49 -40.35 50.28
C GLN A 462 -24.37 -40.58 49.04
N ASN A 463 -25.12 -41.69 49.03
CA ASN A 463 -26.18 -41.94 48.04
C ASN A 463 -27.38 -41.02 48.28
N GLY A 464 -27.68 -40.13 47.35
CA GLY A 464 -28.89 -39.30 47.36
C GLY A 464 -30.15 -40.10 46.98
N PHE A 465 -31.31 -39.67 47.47
CA PHE A 465 -32.61 -40.17 47.00
C PHE A 465 -33.04 -39.39 45.76
N GLY A 466 -33.39 -40.08 44.67
CA GLY A 466 -33.95 -39.45 43.49
C GLY A 466 -35.33 -38.87 43.77
N GLN A 467 -35.56 -37.60 43.42
CA GLN A 467 -36.92 -37.06 43.35
C GLN A 467 -37.61 -37.68 42.12
N PRO A 468 -38.76 -38.37 42.27
CA PRO A 468 -39.48 -38.92 41.12
C PRO A 468 -40.17 -37.83 40.27
N GLN A 469 -40.32 -36.61 40.81
CA GLN A 469 -40.97 -35.47 40.15
C GLN A 469 -40.30 -34.15 40.57
N VAL A 470 -40.08 -33.24 39.62
CA VAL A 470 -39.70 -31.84 39.86
C VAL A 470 -40.86 -30.97 39.40
N ASN A 471 -41.51 -30.26 40.33
CA ASN A 471 -42.54 -29.29 39.95
C ASN A 471 -41.86 -27.97 39.57
N VAL A 472 -41.93 -27.60 38.30
CA VAL A 472 -41.58 -26.25 37.84
C VAL A 472 -42.85 -25.41 37.93
N LEU A 473 -42.95 -24.55 38.95
CA LEU A 473 -44.06 -23.61 39.14
C LEU A 473 -43.52 -22.18 38.98
N GLY A 474 -44.03 -21.45 37.99
CA GLY A 474 -43.68 -20.06 37.71
C GLY A 474 -44.45 -19.53 36.51
N ASN A 475 -44.49 -18.20 36.36
CA ASN A 475 -44.95 -17.55 35.14
C ASN A 475 -43.73 -17.26 34.26
N LEU A 476 -43.78 -17.64 32.99
CA LEU A 476 -42.88 -17.12 31.97
C LEU A 476 -43.50 -15.85 31.40
N SER A 477 -42.88 -14.71 31.64
CA SER A 477 -43.26 -13.43 31.02
C SER A 477 -42.02 -12.81 30.41
N ASP A 478 -42.17 -12.29 29.18
CA ASP A 478 -41.19 -11.39 28.58
C ASP A 478 -41.24 -10.04 29.31
N ALA A 479 -40.09 -9.43 29.57
CA ALA A 479 -40.01 -8.12 30.24
C ALA A 479 -40.21 -6.96 29.25
N ASP A 480 -40.25 -7.25 27.95
CA ASP A 480 -40.49 -6.26 26.89
C ASP A 480 -41.99 -6.22 26.54
N GLU A 481 -42.72 -5.20 27.02
CA GLU A 481 -44.18 -5.07 26.80
C GLU A 481 -44.57 -4.97 25.30
N ASP A 482 -43.60 -4.74 24.40
CA ASP A 482 -43.85 -4.47 22.97
C ASP A 482 -43.50 -5.63 22.02
N ARG A 483 -43.08 -6.79 22.52
CA ARG A 483 -42.94 -8.00 21.68
C ARG A 483 -43.51 -9.21 22.40
N VAL A 484 -44.65 -9.71 21.92
CA VAL A 484 -45.17 -11.02 22.33
C VAL A 484 -44.26 -12.10 21.75
N ALA A 485 -43.16 -12.43 22.43
CA ALA A 485 -42.45 -13.66 22.20
C ALA A 485 -43.39 -14.82 22.58
N GLN A 486 -43.98 -15.47 21.57
CA GLN A 486 -44.70 -16.72 21.82
C GLN A 486 -43.68 -17.75 22.32
N VAL A 487 -43.84 -18.22 23.55
CA VAL A 487 -43.10 -19.39 24.04
C VAL A 487 -43.60 -20.60 23.25
N CYS A 488 -42.88 -20.96 22.18
CA CYS A 488 -43.32 -22.01 21.26
C CYS A 488 -43.13 -23.43 21.83
N THR A 489 -42.11 -23.65 22.66
CA THR A 489 -41.77 -24.96 23.24
C THR A 489 -41.04 -24.77 24.56
N LEU A 490 -41.39 -25.56 25.58
CA LEU A 490 -40.62 -25.71 26.81
C LEU A 490 -39.94 -27.08 26.77
N GLU A 491 -38.63 -27.17 27.02
CA GLU A 491 -37.88 -28.43 26.98
C GLU A 491 -37.03 -28.59 28.24
N TYR A 492 -36.73 -29.83 28.63
CA TYR A 492 -35.85 -30.17 29.74
C TYR A 492 -34.83 -31.24 29.34
N ARG A 493 -33.70 -31.32 30.03
CA ARG A 493 -32.75 -32.44 29.92
C ARG A 493 -32.18 -32.79 31.27
N LEU A 494 -31.88 -34.07 31.48
CA LEU A 494 -31.29 -34.57 32.72
C LEU A 494 -29.83 -34.94 32.47
N ASN A 495 -28.94 -34.52 33.38
CA ASN A 495 -27.51 -34.89 33.40
C ASN A 495 -26.79 -34.70 32.04
N GLY A 496 -27.08 -33.60 31.34
CA GLY A 496 -26.46 -33.29 30.05
C GLY A 496 -26.93 -34.15 28.87
N GLY A 497 -28.00 -34.93 29.03
CA GLY A 497 -28.62 -35.70 27.94
C GLY A 497 -29.33 -34.84 26.89
N ALA A 498 -30.02 -35.50 25.95
CA ALA A 498 -30.80 -34.82 24.91
C ALA A 498 -31.96 -34.01 25.50
N TRP A 499 -32.32 -32.91 24.84
CA TRP A 499 -33.50 -32.11 25.17
C TRP A 499 -34.80 -32.90 24.90
N VAL A 500 -35.74 -32.79 25.83
CA VAL A 500 -37.04 -33.46 25.81
C VAL A 500 -38.14 -32.40 26.00
N PRO A 501 -39.17 -32.35 25.14
CA PRO A 501 -40.29 -31.42 25.31
C PRO A 501 -41.05 -31.65 26.62
N VAL A 502 -41.40 -30.56 27.30
CA VAL A 502 -42.39 -30.51 28.38
C VAL A 502 -43.75 -30.39 27.70
N ALA A 503 -44.55 -31.46 27.78
CA ALA A 503 -45.85 -31.58 27.12
C ALA A 503 -46.91 -30.64 27.69
#